data_AF-A0A447NZ14-F1
#
_entry.id   AF-A0A447NZ14-F1
#
_cell.length_a   1.000
_cell.length_b   1.000
_cell.length_c   1.000
_cell.angle_alpha   90.00
_cell.angle_beta   90.00
_cell.angle_gamma   90.00
#
_symmetry.space_group_name_H-M   'P 1'
#
loop_
_entity.id
_entity.type
_entity.pdbx_description
1 polymer ?
#
loop_
_entity_poly.entity_id
_entity_poly.type
_entity_poly.pdbx_seq_one_letter_code
_entity_poly.pdbx_strand_id
1 'polypeptide(L)'
;MTQRLPLVAAQPGIWMAEKLSDLPSAWSVAHYVELNGELDAASLAKAVAVGMQQADTLRMRFTEENGEVWQWIDPEHTFGEPPDCRFTRPVRSASRGAGVNAGGFTAKPARR
;
A
#
# COMPACT_ATOMS: atom_id res chain seq x y z
N MET A 1 -8.49 -3.37 -24.19
CA MET A 1 -8.55 -4.77 -23.71
C MET A 1 -7.45 -4.93 -22.68
N THR A 2 -7.79 -4.96 -21.39
CA THR A 2 -6.77 -5.23 -20.37
C THR A 2 -6.49 -6.72 -20.31
N GLN A 3 -5.21 -7.11 -20.34
CA GLN A 3 -4.78 -8.49 -20.17
C GLN A 3 -4.95 -8.92 -18.71
N ARG A 4 -5.60 -10.08 -18.50
CA ARG A 4 -5.68 -10.76 -17.20
C ARG A 4 -4.47 -11.67 -17.00
N LEU A 5 -3.90 -11.63 -15.81
CA LEU A 5 -2.70 -12.37 -15.41
C LEU A 5 -2.96 -13.13 -14.10
N PRO A 6 -2.29 -14.27 -13.86
CA PRO A 6 -2.32 -14.92 -12.55
C PRO A 6 -1.56 -14.09 -11.50
N LEU A 7 -1.85 -14.31 -10.22
CA LEU A 7 -1.08 -13.73 -9.12
C LEU A 7 0.33 -14.34 -9.06
N VAL A 8 1.31 -13.53 -8.67
CA VAL A 8 2.73 -13.92 -8.62
C VAL A 8 3.38 -13.60 -7.28
N ALA A 9 4.52 -14.26 -7.00
CA ALA A 9 5.34 -14.03 -5.80
C ALA A 9 4.51 -14.11 -4.50
N ALA A 10 4.49 -13.03 -3.71
CA ALA A 10 3.78 -12.98 -2.43
C ALA A 10 2.27 -12.78 -2.56
N GLN A 11 1.76 -12.39 -3.74
CA GLN A 11 0.35 -12.02 -3.91
C GLN A 11 -0.64 -13.14 -3.53
N PRO A 12 -0.46 -14.41 -3.93
CA PRO A 12 -1.37 -15.49 -3.54
C PRO A 12 -1.41 -15.72 -2.02
N GLY A 13 -0.24 -15.60 -1.37
CA GLY A 13 -0.13 -15.76 0.08
C GLY A 13 -0.88 -14.64 0.83
N ILE A 14 -0.71 -13.40 0.40
CA ILE A 14 -1.42 -12.24 0.97
C ILE A 14 -2.93 -12.36 0.71
N TRP A 15 -3.35 -12.77 -0.49
CA TRP A 15 -4.77 -12.99 -0.81
C TRP A 15 -5.42 -14.01 0.13
N MET A 16 -4.77 -15.16 0.32
CA MET A 16 -5.27 -16.18 1.25
C MET A 16 -5.31 -15.66 2.68
N ALA A 17 -4.28 -14.93 3.11
CA ALA A 17 -4.20 -14.41 4.46
C ALA A 17 -5.27 -13.33 4.75
N GLU A 18 -5.64 -12.50 3.77
CA GLU A 18 -6.75 -11.55 3.89
C GLU A 18 -8.10 -12.29 3.98
N LYS A 19 -8.31 -13.34 3.17
CA LYS A 19 -9.54 -14.15 3.21
C LYS A 19 -9.77 -14.87 4.54
N LEU A 20 -8.69 -15.24 5.22
CA LEU A 20 -8.72 -15.90 6.52
C LEU A 20 -8.79 -14.92 7.70
N SER A 21 -8.64 -13.61 7.45
CA SER A 21 -8.63 -12.58 8.49
C SER A 21 -10.04 -12.11 8.80
N ASP A 22 -10.40 -12.10 10.09
CA ASP A 22 -11.61 -11.43 10.59
C ASP A 22 -11.41 -9.92 10.83
N LEU A 23 -10.16 -9.45 10.77
CA LEU A 23 -9.82 -8.05 10.99
C LEU A 23 -9.91 -7.26 9.68
N PRO A 24 -10.62 -6.11 9.66
CA PRO A 24 -10.66 -5.26 8.49
C PRO A 24 -9.27 -4.68 8.23
N SER A 25 -8.84 -4.70 6.96
CA SER A 25 -7.60 -4.06 6.49
C SER A 25 -6.32 -4.55 7.18
N ALA A 26 -6.30 -5.80 7.67
CA ALA A 26 -5.15 -6.39 8.38
C ALA A 26 -3.85 -6.36 7.56
N TRP A 27 -3.96 -6.38 6.22
CA TRP A 27 -2.83 -6.36 5.30
C TRP A 27 -2.64 -5.02 4.58
N SER A 28 -3.31 -3.95 5.05
CA SER A 28 -3.06 -2.58 4.58
C SER A 28 -1.86 -1.97 5.28
N VAL A 29 -0.84 -1.56 4.51
CA VAL A 29 0.35 -0.89 5.04
C VAL A 29 0.16 0.62 4.98
N ALA A 30 0.32 1.30 6.12
CA ALA A 30 0.24 2.76 6.21
C ALA A 30 1.47 3.32 6.93
N HIS A 31 2.03 4.41 6.40
CA HIS A 31 3.14 5.15 6.98
C HIS A 31 2.91 6.66 6.77
N TYR A 32 3.59 7.49 7.56
CA TYR A 32 3.62 8.94 7.39
C TYR A 32 5.06 9.46 7.47
N VAL A 33 5.29 10.63 6.87
CA VAL A 33 6.57 11.34 6.92
C VAL A 33 6.30 12.74 7.48
N GLU A 34 7.09 13.14 8.47
CA GLU A 34 7.05 14.50 9.01
C GLU A 34 8.04 15.39 8.23
N LEU A 35 7.50 16.34 7.48
CA LEU A 35 8.28 17.33 6.75
C LEU A 35 8.37 18.61 7.59
N ASN A 36 9.59 19.02 7.91
CA ASN A 36 9.86 20.21 8.72
C ASN A 36 10.30 21.37 7.82
N GLY A 37 9.54 22.47 7.83
CA GLY A 37 9.85 23.68 7.06
C GLY A 37 8.64 24.25 6.33
N GLU A 38 8.89 25.27 5.50
CA GLU A 38 7.87 25.79 4.60
C GLU A 38 7.59 24.78 3.49
N LEU A 39 6.31 24.49 3.27
CA LEU A 39 5.87 23.53 2.25
C LEU A 39 4.63 24.08 1.54
N ASP A 40 4.67 24.07 0.22
CA ASP A 40 3.50 24.32 -0.61
C ASP A 40 2.65 23.03 -0.71
N ALA A 41 1.61 22.98 0.12
CA ALA A 41 0.66 21.87 0.16
C ALA A 41 -0.01 21.59 -1.19
N ALA A 42 -0.33 22.63 -1.98
CA ALA A 42 -1.01 22.46 -3.26
C ALA A 42 -0.07 21.82 -4.30
N SER A 43 1.19 22.25 -4.31
CA SER A 43 2.22 21.63 -5.17
C SER A 43 2.52 20.20 -4.75
N LEU A 44 2.60 19.91 -3.44
CA LEU A 44 2.79 18.53 -2.96
C LEU A 44 1.62 17.61 -3.35
N ALA A 45 0.37 18.07 -3.16
CA ALA A 45 -0.82 17.29 -3.52
C ALA A 45 -0.80 16.87 -5.00
N LYS A 46 -0.44 17.81 -5.89
CA LYS A 46 -0.26 17.55 -7.33
C LYS A 46 0.86 16.55 -7.61
N ALA A 47 2.01 16.72 -6.97
CA ALA A 47 3.15 15.82 -7.15
C ALA A 47 2.81 14.38 -6.73
N VAL A 48 2.08 14.22 -5.62
CA VAL A 48 1.58 12.90 -5.16
C VAL A 48 0.62 12.31 -6.18
N ALA A 49 -0.37 13.07 -6.66
CA ALA A 49 -1.33 12.58 -7.65
C ALA A 49 -0.62 12.11 -8.95
N VAL A 50 0.36 12.87 -9.43
CA VAL A 50 1.19 12.50 -10.59
C VAL A 50 2.00 11.23 -10.31
N GLY A 51 2.66 11.13 -9.15
CA GLY A 51 3.44 9.96 -8.77
C GLY A 51 2.57 8.69 -8.67
N MET A 52 1.36 8.81 -8.11
CA MET A 52 0.41 7.69 -8.06
C MET A 52 -0.01 7.23 -9.45
N GLN A 53 -0.24 8.17 -10.39
CA GLN A 53 -0.60 7.83 -11.77
C GLN A 53 0.51 7.07 -12.53
N GLN A 54 1.77 7.26 -12.16
CA GLN A 54 2.91 6.57 -12.78
C GLN A 54 3.10 5.13 -12.28
N ALA A 55 2.52 4.78 -11.12
CA ALA A 55 2.65 3.44 -10.54
C ALA A 55 1.51 2.54 -11.00
N ASP A 56 1.76 1.70 -12.00
CA ASP A 56 0.78 0.75 -12.56
C ASP A 56 0.16 -0.16 -11.51
N THR A 57 0.94 -0.55 -10.50
CA THR A 57 0.50 -1.44 -9.43
C THR A 57 -0.62 -0.86 -8.57
N LEU A 58 -0.74 0.47 -8.48
CA LEU A 58 -1.83 1.13 -7.74
C LEU A 58 -3.17 1.04 -8.47
N ARG A 59 -3.15 0.76 -9.78
CA ARG A 59 -4.34 0.57 -10.63
C ARG A 59 -4.72 -0.90 -10.78
N MET A 60 -4.06 -1.80 -10.05
CA MET A 60 -4.33 -3.22 -10.12
C MET A 60 -5.70 -3.54 -9.53
N ARG A 61 -6.44 -4.38 -10.25
CA ARG A 61 -7.69 -4.98 -9.84
C ARG A 61 -7.51 -6.48 -9.70
N PHE A 62 -8.31 -7.05 -8.82
CA PHE A 62 -8.29 -8.48 -8.51
C PHE A 62 -9.72 -9.01 -8.56
N THR A 63 -9.88 -10.22 -9.09
CA THR A 63 -11.15 -10.96 -9.04
C THR A 63 -10.85 -12.43 -8.82
N GLU A 64 -11.81 -13.13 -8.23
CA GLU A 64 -11.78 -14.57 -8.06
C GLU A 64 -12.85 -15.19 -8.96
N GLU A 65 -12.43 -16.03 -9.90
CA GLU A 65 -13.31 -16.73 -10.84
C GLU A 65 -12.98 -18.23 -10.77
N ASN A 66 -13.97 -19.06 -10.41
CA ASN A 66 -13.82 -20.52 -10.29
C ASN A 66 -12.68 -20.98 -9.36
N GLY A 67 -12.39 -20.22 -8.29
CA GLY A 67 -11.32 -20.52 -7.34
C GLY A 67 -9.93 -20.10 -7.80
N GLU A 68 -9.81 -19.51 -8.99
CA GLU A 68 -8.58 -18.89 -9.47
C GLU A 68 -8.66 -17.37 -9.32
N VAL A 69 -7.57 -16.77 -8.83
CA VAL A 69 -7.49 -15.32 -8.65
C VAL A 69 -6.74 -14.72 -9.83
N TRP A 70 -7.36 -13.72 -10.44
CA TRP A 70 -6.85 -13.00 -11.59
C TRP A 70 -6.58 -11.54 -11.23
N GLN A 71 -5.54 -11.00 -11.85
CA GLN A 71 -5.15 -9.60 -11.71
C GLN A 71 -5.05 -8.90 -13.06
N TRP A 72 -5.40 -7.62 -13.13
CA TRP A 72 -5.27 -6.80 -14.34
C TRP A 72 -5.15 -5.31 -13.99
N ILE A 73 -4.60 -4.51 -14.90
CA ILE A 73 -4.48 -3.06 -14.74
C ILE A 73 -5.78 -2.37 -15.20
N ASP A 74 -6.38 -1.54 -14.36
CA ASP A 74 -7.50 -0.69 -14.76
C ASP A 74 -6.97 0.62 -15.38
N PRO A 75 -6.98 0.79 -16.72
CA PRO A 75 -6.40 1.97 -17.35
C PRO A 75 -7.24 3.23 -17.13
N GLU A 76 -8.52 3.08 -16.80
CA GLU A 76 -9.44 4.19 -16.57
C GLU A 76 -9.37 4.70 -15.12
N HIS A 77 -8.75 3.93 -14.23
CA HIS A 77 -8.57 4.36 -12.84
C HIS A 77 -7.64 5.56 -12.76
N THR A 78 -8.23 6.68 -12.33
CA THR A 78 -7.52 7.94 -12.11
C THR A 78 -7.46 8.25 -10.62
N PHE A 79 -6.31 8.73 -10.16
CA PHE A 79 -6.15 9.24 -8.79
C PHE A 79 -6.51 10.73 -8.78
N GLY A 80 -7.47 11.08 -7.94
CA GLY A 80 -7.76 12.49 -7.63
C GLY A 80 -6.65 13.10 -6.77
N GLU A 81 -6.58 14.43 -6.76
CA GLU A 81 -5.73 15.12 -5.80
C GLU A 81 -6.20 14.78 -4.37
N PRO A 82 -5.27 14.45 -3.45
CA PRO A 82 -5.65 14.13 -2.08
C PRO A 82 -6.35 15.35 -1.45
N PRO A 83 -7.49 15.14 -0.78
CA PRO A 83 -8.24 16.25 -0.19
C PRO A 83 -7.39 16.92 0.89
N ASP A 84 -7.21 18.24 0.76
CA ASP A 84 -6.61 19.13 1.76
C ASP A 84 -5.38 18.53 2.47
N CYS A 85 -4.18 18.71 1.90
CA CYS A 85 -2.90 18.49 2.61
C CYS A 85 -2.74 19.53 3.74
N ARG A 86 -3.60 19.44 4.76
CA ARG A 86 -3.55 20.32 5.92
C ARG A 86 -2.36 19.92 6.77
N PHE A 87 -1.49 20.89 7.00
CA PHE A 87 -0.49 20.87 8.04
C PHE A 87 -1.20 20.78 9.40
N THR A 88 -1.48 19.56 9.82
CA THR A 88 -1.95 19.32 11.17
C THR A 88 -0.81 19.71 12.11
N ARG A 89 -1.10 20.47 13.16
CA ARG A 89 -0.15 20.77 14.24
C ARG A 89 0.48 19.45 14.70
N PRO A 90 1.74 19.44 15.17
CA PRO A 90 2.41 18.22 15.59
C PRO A 90 1.51 17.44 16.55
N VAL A 91 1.15 16.21 16.17
CA VAL A 91 0.63 15.21 17.10
C VAL A 91 1.73 15.05 18.14
N ARG A 92 1.55 15.63 19.32
CA ARG A 92 2.40 15.29 20.46
C ARG A 92 2.27 13.80 20.62
N SER A 93 3.37 13.08 20.37
CA SER A 93 3.46 11.66 20.61
C SER A 93 3.06 11.41 22.06
N ALA A 94 1.88 10.83 22.26
CA ALA A 94 1.55 10.21 23.52
C ALA A 94 2.42 8.97 23.62
N SER A 95 3.51 9.08 24.37
CA SER A 95 4.31 7.93 24.75
C SER A 95 3.42 6.93 25.49
N ARG A 96 3.18 5.77 24.88
CA ARG A 96 3.03 4.50 25.60
C ARG A 96 3.17 3.33 24.63
N GLY A 97 4.10 2.45 24.98
CA GLY A 97 4.62 1.41 24.10
C GLY A 97 3.65 0.28 23.81
N ALA A 98 3.76 -0.23 22.59
CA ALA A 98 3.63 -1.65 22.29
C ALA A 98 4.64 -1.92 21.17
N GLY A 99 5.67 -2.71 21.48
CA GLY A 99 6.73 -3.03 20.54
C GLY A 99 6.19 -3.61 19.25
N VAL A 100 6.41 -2.92 18.14
CA VAL A 100 6.28 -3.51 16.81
C VAL A 100 7.57 -4.31 16.63
N ASN A 101 7.47 -5.62 16.82
CA ASN A 101 8.59 -6.52 16.57
C ASN A 101 8.77 -6.58 15.05
N ALA A 102 9.71 -5.79 14.52
CA ALA A 102 10.21 -5.97 13.17
C ALA A 102 10.89 -7.35 13.14
N GLY A 103 10.15 -8.35 12.66
CA GLY A 103 10.68 -9.68 12.40
C GLY A 103 11.80 -9.59 11.39
N GLY A 104 13.03 -9.46 11.89
CA GLY A 104 14.25 -9.54 11.09
C GLY A 104 14.31 -10.88 10.39
N PHE A 105 14.27 -10.85 9.06
CA PHE A 105 14.49 -12.02 8.23
C PHE A 105 15.98 -12.37 8.29
N THR A 106 16.41 -13.16 9.28
CA THR A 106 17.76 -13.73 9.28
C THR A 106 17.77 -14.94 8.35
N ALA A 107 18.31 -14.76 7.15
CA ALA A 107 18.63 -15.86 6.25
C ALA A 107 19.63 -16.81 6.92
N LYS A 108 19.21 -18.05 7.16
CA LYS A 108 20.07 -19.11 7.72
C LYS A 108 20.91 -19.69 6.57
N PRO A 109 22.25 -19.79 6.69
CA PRO A 109 23.06 -20.34 5.61
C PRO A 109 22.82 -21.85 5.48
N ALA A 110 22.65 -22.30 4.24
CA ALA A 110 22.56 -23.71 3.89
C ALA A 110 23.86 -24.43 4.27
N ARG A 111 23.76 -25.50 5.07
CA ARG A 111 24.89 -26.42 5.28
C ARG A 111 25.04 -27.28 4.04
N ARG A 112 26.29 -27.37 3.58
CA ARG A 112 26.79 -28.31 2.57
C ARG A 112 26.56 -29.76 2.98
#